data_AF-A0AAV2GUX5-F1
#
_entry.id   AF-A0AAV2GUX5-F1
#
_cell.length_a   1.000
_cell.length_b   1.000
_cell.length_c   1.000
_cell.angle_alpha   90.00
_cell.angle_beta   90.00
_cell.angle_gamma   90.00
#
_symmetry.space_group_name_H-M   'P 1'
#
loop_
_entity.id
_entity.type
_entity.pdbx_description
1 polymer ?
#
loop_
_entity_poly.entity_id
_entity_poly.type
_entity_poly.pdbx_seq_one_letter_code
_entity_poly.pdbx_strand_id
1 'polypeptide(L)'
;MAKKQSTILGNLFTELGNSKATNPSIRPSLDLCASQYNDAAIFFSPAGLGDVVKSLEIHSALDDSETCQAELATKSVHIESIAPEIRKWKELYAVSNSTILYAEVVFGGKAADEQEDY
;
A
#
# COMPACT_ATOMS: atom_id res chain seq x y z
N MET A 1 -4.68 9.27 5.18
CA MET A 1 -3.39 9.20 5.90
C MET A 1 -2.47 8.15 5.27
N ALA A 2 -2.96 6.93 5.01
CA ALA A 2 -2.24 5.89 4.28
C ALA A 2 -1.61 6.40 2.98
N LYS A 3 -2.38 7.07 2.10
CA LYS A 3 -1.84 7.75 0.89
C LYS A 3 -0.54 8.54 1.12
N LYS A 4 -0.57 9.47 2.09
CA LYS A 4 0.57 10.35 2.38
C LYS A 4 1.78 9.54 2.85
N GLN A 5 1.53 8.54 3.68
CA GLN A 5 2.56 7.64 4.16
C GLN A 5 3.14 6.77 3.04
N SER A 6 2.32 6.32 2.08
CA SER A 6 2.77 5.60 0.89
C SER A 6 3.72 6.48 0.06
N THR A 7 3.36 7.75 -0.18
CA THR A 7 4.26 8.70 -0.88
C THR A 7 5.58 8.93 -0.12
N ILE A 8 5.54 9.03 1.21
CA ILE A 8 6.77 9.17 2.02
C ILE A 8 7.69 7.96 1.81
N LEU A 9 7.16 6.74 1.89
CA LEU A 9 7.94 5.52 1.67
C LEU A 9 8.46 5.42 0.23
N GLY A 10 7.63 5.71 -0.77
CA GLY A 10 8.04 5.71 -2.18
C GLY A 10 9.20 6.67 -2.45
N ASN A 11 9.17 7.86 -1.86
CA ASN A 11 10.26 8.83 -1.94
C ASN A 11 11.51 8.35 -1.20
N LEU A 12 11.37 7.81 0.01
CA LEU A 12 12.51 7.27 0.78
C LEU A 12 13.24 6.17 0.00
N PHE A 13 12.50 5.22 -0.57
CA PHE A 13 13.08 4.16 -1.39
C PHE A 13 13.76 4.70 -2.66
N THR A 14 13.15 5.71 -3.30
CA THR A 14 13.74 6.41 -4.45
C THR A 14 15.05 7.11 -4.08
N GLU A 15 15.07 7.84 -2.95
CA GLU A 15 16.27 8.52 -2.44
C GLU A 15 17.38 7.53 -2.11
N LEU A 16 17.02 6.39 -1.51
CA LEU A 16 17.96 5.31 -1.23
C LEU A 16 18.50 4.68 -2.51
N GLY A 17 17.64 4.37 -3.49
CA GLY A 17 18.07 3.83 -4.79
C GLY A 17 19.02 4.75 -5.55
N ASN A 18 18.89 6.07 -5.35
CA ASN A 18 19.73 7.10 -5.99
C ASN A 18 20.97 7.51 -5.18
N SER A 19 21.09 7.06 -3.92
CA SER A 19 22.25 7.38 -3.09
C SER A 19 23.52 6.72 -3.63
N LYS A 20 24.62 7.48 -3.68
CA LYS A 20 25.94 6.96 -4.10
C LYS A 20 26.50 5.90 -3.15
N ALA A 21 26.01 5.85 -1.91
CA ALA A 21 26.43 4.86 -0.91
C ALA A 21 25.67 3.53 -1.04
N THR A 22 24.63 3.49 -1.88
CA THR A 22 23.80 2.29 -2.07
C THR A 22 24.50 1.29 -2.95
N ASN A 23 24.51 0.02 -2.52
CA ASN A 23 25.05 -1.06 -3.32
C ASN A 23 24.24 -1.22 -4.63
N PRO A 24 24.87 -1.19 -5.82
CA PRO A 24 24.16 -1.36 -7.08
C PRO A 24 23.32 -2.65 -7.16
N SER A 25 23.71 -3.72 -6.44
CA SER A 25 22.99 -4.99 -6.44
C SER A 25 21.62 -4.95 -5.73
N ILE A 26 21.40 -3.96 -4.86
CA ILE A 26 20.14 -3.81 -4.10
C ILE A 26 19.22 -2.74 -4.71
N ARG A 27 19.75 -1.94 -5.64
CA ARG A 27 18.99 -0.88 -6.32
C ARG A 27 17.70 -1.38 -6.98
N PRO A 28 17.67 -2.54 -7.68
CA PRO A 28 16.43 -3.07 -8.23
C PRO A 28 15.35 -3.33 -7.18
N SER A 29 15.74 -3.83 -6.00
CA SER A 29 14.81 -4.08 -4.89
C SER A 29 14.30 -2.76 -4.29
N LEU A 30 15.14 -1.72 -4.23
CA LEU A 30 14.72 -0.39 -3.78
C LEU A 30 13.77 0.29 -4.80
N ASP A 31 14.04 0.17 -6.09
CA ASP A 31 13.20 0.70 -7.15
C ASP A 31 11.83 0.00 -7.18
N LEU A 32 11.80 -1.33 -6.96
CA LEU A 32 10.55 -2.10 -6.81
C LEU A 32 9.73 -1.59 -5.63
N CYS A 33 10.35 -1.50 -4.45
CA CYS A 33 9.71 -0.96 -3.26
C CYS A 33 9.18 0.47 -3.50
N ALA A 34 9.95 1.32 -4.17
CA ALA A 34 9.52 2.67 -4.50
C ALA A 34 8.26 2.68 -5.37
N SER A 35 8.22 1.86 -6.43
CA SER A 35 7.04 1.72 -7.29
C SER A 35 5.82 1.27 -6.51
N GLN A 36 5.95 0.19 -5.73
CA GLN A 36 4.88 -0.40 -4.95
C GLN A 36 4.23 0.60 -3.97
N TYR A 37 5.03 1.40 -3.27
CA TYR A 37 4.49 2.43 -2.37
C TYR A 37 3.91 3.63 -3.14
N ASN A 38 4.40 3.94 -4.33
CA ASN A 38 3.77 4.98 -5.16
C ASN A 38 2.41 4.52 -5.71
N ASP A 39 2.30 3.26 -6.15
CA ASP A 39 1.05 2.65 -6.59
C ASP A 39 0.02 2.60 -5.44
N ALA A 40 0.47 2.20 -4.24
CA ALA A 40 -0.36 2.28 -3.03
C ALA A 40 -0.89 3.70 -2.75
N ALA A 41 -0.13 4.75 -3.08
CA ALA A 41 -0.61 6.13 -2.92
C ALA A 41 -1.78 6.47 -3.86
N ILE A 42 -1.80 5.85 -5.05
CA ILE A 42 -2.88 5.97 -6.03
C ILE A 42 -4.13 5.28 -5.49
N PHE A 43 -4.00 4.03 -5.00
CA PHE A 43 -5.12 3.26 -4.44
C PHE A 43 -5.80 3.96 -3.25
N PHE A 44 -5.03 4.69 -2.42
CA PHE A 44 -5.60 5.48 -1.32
C PHE A 44 -6.10 6.88 -1.70
N SER A 45 -6.17 7.23 -2.98
CA SER A 45 -6.65 8.55 -3.43
C SER A 45 -8.18 8.63 -3.51
N PRO A 46 -8.79 9.80 -3.21
CA PRO A 46 -10.25 9.92 -3.19
C PRO A 46 -10.94 9.79 -4.56
N ALA A 47 -10.23 10.00 -5.68
CA ALA A 47 -10.72 9.63 -7.01
C ALA A 47 -10.95 8.10 -7.13
N GLY A 48 -10.26 7.33 -6.29
CA GLY A 48 -10.41 5.91 -6.10
C GLY A 48 -11.32 5.53 -4.92
N LEU A 49 -12.49 6.15 -4.69
CA LEU A 49 -13.42 5.74 -3.59
C LEU A 49 -14.84 5.21 -3.95
N GLY A 50 -15.31 5.25 -5.21
CA GLY A 50 -16.65 4.74 -5.59
C GLY A 50 -16.84 3.35 -6.24
N ASP A 51 -16.01 2.31 -6.07
CA ASP A 51 -16.28 0.99 -6.73
C ASP A 51 -15.65 -0.26 -6.07
N VAL A 52 -16.23 -1.45 -6.26
CA VAL A 52 -15.81 -2.77 -5.73
C VAL A 52 -14.38 -3.16 -6.12
N VAL A 53 -13.87 -2.58 -7.22
CA VAL A 53 -12.47 -2.68 -7.68
C VAL A 53 -11.45 -2.26 -6.59
N LYS A 54 -11.88 -1.47 -5.58
CA LYS A 54 -10.99 -0.87 -4.56
C LYS A 54 -10.59 -1.78 -3.41
N SER A 55 -11.44 -2.72 -3.02
CA SER A 55 -11.05 -3.71 -2.01
C SER A 55 -9.90 -4.57 -2.54
N LEU A 56 -9.94 -4.91 -3.85
CA LEU A 56 -8.84 -5.62 -4.51
C LEU A 56 -7.56 -4.77 -4.55
N GLU A 57 -7.64 -3.51 -4.99
CA GLU A 57 -6.49 -2.59 -5.08
C GLU A 57 -5.82 -2.33 -3.71
N ILE A 58 -6.62 -2.28 -2.63
CA ILE A 58 -6.09 -2.13 -1.28
C ILE A 58 -5.49 -3.43 -0.77
N HIS A 59 -6.07 -4.59 -1.03
CA HIS A 59 -5.38 -5.84 -0.71
C HIS A 59 -4.05 -5.97 -1.46
N SER A 60 -4.00 -5.58 -2.74
CA SER A 60 -2.76 -5.52 -3.52
C SER A 60 -1.68 -4.63 -2.88
N ALA A 61 -2.06 -3.50 -2.28
CA ALA A 61 -1.11 -2.63 -1.60
C ALA A 61 -0.40 -3.33 -0.42
N LEU A 62 -1.10 -4.21 0.32
CA LEU A 62 -0.49 -4.97 1.41
C LEU A 62 0.45 -6.04 0.88
N ASP A 63 0.03 -6.80 -0.13
CA ASP A 63 0.86 -7.83 -0.78
C ASP A 63 2.14 -7.22 -1.37
N ASP A 64 2.02 -6.03 -1.98
CA ASP A 64 3.15 -5.27 -2.49
C ASP A 64 4.11 -4.83 -1.38
N SER A 65 3.57 -4.33 -0.25
CA SER A 65 4.37 -3.98 0.93
C SER A 65 5.15 -5.19 1.48
N GLU A 66 4.51 -6.36 1.52
CA GLU A 66 5.13 -7.60 2.00
C GLU A 66 6.19 -8.14 1.03
N THR A 67 5.92 -8.04 -0.28
CA THR A 67 6.88 -8.37 -1.33
C THR A 67 8.13 -7.50 -1.23
N CYS A 68 7.97 -6.19 -1.05
CA CYS A 68 9.08 -5.28 -0.79
C CYS A 68 9.90 -5.72 0.45
N GLN A 69 9.24 -6.03 1.56
CA GLN A 69 9.94 -6.49 2.78
C GLN A 69 10.71 -7.80 2.56
N ALA A 70 10.13 -8.75 1.83
CA ALA A 70 10.76 -10.02 1.51
C ALA A 70 12.00 -9.86 0.61
N GLU A 71 11.92 -8.98 -0.39
CA GLU A 71 13.05 -8.65 -1.27
C GLU A 71 14.20 -8.00 -0.51
N LEU A 72 13.89 -7.02 0.36
CA LEU A 72 14.91 -6.37 1.20
C LEU A 72 15.56 -7.37 2.17
N ALA A 73 14.77 -8.26 2.78
CA ALA A 73 15.28 -9.30 3.67
C ALA A 73 16.19 -10.29 2.93
N THR A 74 15.79 -10.73 1.72
CA THR A 74 16.58 -11.63 0.87
C THR A 74 17.94 -11.02 0.50
N LYS A 75 17.99 -9.70 0.32
CA LYS A 75 19.23 -8.96 0.03
C LYS A 75 20.01 -8.55 1.28
N SER A 76 19.58 -8.97 2.48
CA SER A 76 20.15 -8.56 3.77
C SER A 76 20.20 -7.04 3.95
N VAL A 77 19.26 -6.33 3.34
CA VAL A 77 19.13 -4.88 3.40
C VAL A 77 18.36 -4.54 4.65
N HIS A 78 19.09 -4.34 5.75
CA HIS A 78 18.54 -3.77 6.98
C HIS A 78 18.62 -2.26 6.92
N ILE A 79 17.51 -1.63 6.55
CA ILE A 79 17.39 -0.18 6.61
C ILE A 79 16.59 0.14 7.86
N GLU A 80 17.30 0.29 8.98
CA GLU A 80 16.72 0.59 10.30
C GLU A 80 15.81 1.83 10.26
N SER A 81 16.10 2.79 9.38
CA SER A 81 15.28 3.99 9.19
C SER A 81 13.94 3.73 8.47
N ILE A 82 13.78 2.61 7.77
CA ILE A 82 12.56 2.30 7.01
C ILE A 82 11.59 1.44 7.82
N ALA A 83 12.10 0.51 8.64
CA ALA A 83 11.27 -0.36 9.47
C ALA A 83 10.15 0.37 10.24
N PRO A 84 10.40 1.50 10.95
CA PRO A 84 9.34 2.23 11.63
C PRO A 84 8.33 2.85 10.66
N GLU A 85 8.78 3.34 9.50
CA GLU A 85 7.90 3.96 8.49
C GLU A 85 6.99 2.93 7.82
N ILE A 86 7.47 1.70 7.56
CA ILE A 86 6.63 0.61 7.05
C ILE A 86 5.63 0.16 8.12
N ARG A 87 6.05 0.03 9.38
CA ARG A 87 5.13 -0.35 10.47
C ARG A 87 3.98 0.67 10.58
N LYS A 88 4.32 1.96 10.59
CA LYS A 88 3.35 3.05 10.60
C LYS A 88 2.43 3.00 9.38
N TRP A 89 2.97 2.67 8.21
CA TRP A 89 2.17 2.48 7.00
C TRP A 89 1.16 1.33 7.15
N LYS A 90 1.58 0.17 7.69
CA LYS A 90 0.68 -0.98 7.93
C LYS A 90 -0.43 -0.66 8.95
N GLU A 91 -0.14 0.14 9.97
CA GLU A 91 -1.15 0.62 10.92
C GLU A 91 -2.19 1.52 10.23
N LEU A 92 -1.75 2.45 9.37
CA LEU A 92 -2.64 3.31 8.60
C LEU A 92 -3.43 2.54 7.53
N TYR A 93 -2.81 1.53 6.92
CA TYR A 93 -3.43 0.58 6.02
C TYR A 93 -4.61 -0.11 6.69
N ALA A 94 -4.40 -0.68 7.88
CA ALA A 94 -5.42 -1.43 8.60
C ALA A 94 -6.66 -0.58 8.88
N VAL A 95 -6.47 0.68 9.27
CA VAL A 95 -7.56 1.66 9.46
C VAL A 95 -8.29 1.95 8.16
N SER A 96 -7.55 2.12 7.05
CA SER A 96 -8.16 2.35 5.73
C SER A 96 -8.96 1.13 5.25
N ASN A 97 -8.42 -0.08 5.41
CA ASN A 97 -9.08 -1.32 5.03
C ASN A 97 -10.37 -1.55 5.85
N SER A 98 -10.30 -1.38 7.18
CA SER A 98 -11.49 -1.53 8.03
C SER A 98 -12.60 -0.54 7.68
N THR A 99 -12.23 0.69 7.28
CA THR A 99 -13.20 1.71 6.86
C THR A 99 -13.93 1.30 5.58
N ILE A 100 -13.21 0.66 4.65
CA ILE A 100 -13.77 0.22 3.36
C ILE A 100 -14.63 -1.02 3.55
N LEU A 101 -14.16 -2.02 4.30
CA LEU A 101 -14.97 -3.18 4.66
C LEU A 101 -16.26 -2.76 5.39
N TYR A 102 -16.17 -1.79 6.30
CA TYR A 102 -17.36 -1.23 6.96
C TYR A 102 -18.30 -0.54 5.96
N ALA A 103 -17.78 0.24 5.02
CA ALA A 103 -18.59 0.87 3.98
C ALA A 103 -19.24 -0.16 3.06
N GLU A 104 -18.54 -1.23 2.70
CA GLU A 104 -19.08 -2.35 1.91
C GLU A 104 -20.20 -3.09 2.64
N VAL A 105 -20.05 -3.37 3.94
CA VAL A 105 -21.09 -4.02 4.74
C VAL A 105 -22.30 -3.11 4.94
N VAL A 106 -22.09 -1.83 5.22
CA VAL A 106 -23.18 -0.89 5.56
C VAL A 106 -23.90 -0.36 4.31
N PHE A 107 -23.20 -0.15 3.20
CA PHE A 107 -23.77 0.41 1.96
C PHE A 107 -23.93 -0.61 0.84
N GLY A 108 -23.10 -1.67 0.80
CA GLY A 108 -23.22 -2.76 -0.17
C GLY A 108 -24.38 -3.72 0.13
N GLY A 109 -24.93 -3.70 1.34
CA GLY A 109 -26.17 -4.41 1.69
C GLY A 109 -27.44 -3.81 1.08
N LYS A 110 -27.38 -2.63 0.45
CA LYS A 110 -28.58 -1.94 -0.08
C LYS A 110 -28.94 -2.29 -1.52
N ALA A 111 -28.17 -3.16 -2.18
CA ALA A 111 -28.45 -3.60 -3.56
C ALA A 111 -29.14 -4.98 -3.65
N ALA A 112 -29.42 -5.64 -2.52
CA ALA A 112 -29.93 -7.02 -2.49
C ALA A 112 -31.36 -7.16 -1.90
N ASP A 113 -32.13 -6.08 -1.81
CA ASP A 113 -33.49 -6.09 -1.23
C ASP A 113 -34.57 -5.45 -2.14
N GLU A 114 -34.32 -5.33 -3.45
CA GLU A 114 -35.36 -4.98 -4.44
C GLU A 114 -35.37 -5.99 -5.58
N GLN A 115 -35.63 -7.26 -5.25
CA GLN A 115 -36.06 -8.24 -6.23
C GLN A 115 -36.95 -9.32 -5.59
N GLU A 116 -38.03 -8.91 -4.92
CA GLU A 116 -39.20 -9.78 -4.73
C GLU A 116 -40.48 -8.92 -4.71
N ASP A 117 -41.49 -9.40 -5.44
CA ASP A 117 -42.87 -8.91 -5.59
C ASP A 117 -43.16 -7.70 -6.52
N TYR A 118 -43.38 -7.96 -7.81
CA TYR A 118 -44.73 -8.15 -8.40
C TYR A 118 -44.68 -8.51 -9.91
#